data_AF-A0A8H7LRG5-F1
#
_entry.id   AF-A0A8H7LRG5-F1
#
_cell.length_a   1.000
_cell.length_b   1.000
_cell.length_c   1.000
_cell.angle_alpha   90.00
_cell.angle_beta   90.00
_cell.angle_gamma   90.00
#
_symmetry.space_group_name_H-M   'P 1'
#
loop_
_entity.id
_entity.type
_entity.pdbx_description
1 polymer ?
#
loop_
_entity_poly.entity_id
_entity_poly.type
_entity_poly.pdbx_seq_one_letter_code
_entity_poly.pdbx_strand_id
1 'polypeptide(L)'
;MDFNSWMRQQEEAVARTWHALKREEDEIEREEAVVVALGQRLSRARDTIQLSPRHRIDELMYSVAKDEARMLASIDAVGARLAHEKSVFQREIARITHSRANTPRTDRHTRQAWDYAERIWRAEEASIQERIDRVATMGIDCRRRLAASSTYSPPRRRPSTTTEPTPDERPRERTKSSASHFVRERRTSTGAVLVQPPAAVPVPAYSRERRPSQAIPVAPGPRPVTSAARPSTAGASRHYPAVEDSPRDRERERESKRGRAKPEKPEREERDRERDRERERERDRERDHEKEHRREHRERRERTRSTAAPPTHHASHSTPHLPAPGTSLPSSSHMPSHPSVHHPHPHPAYSSSEDRMRLAAAWTAYECRWAGLQAPIPSAPTTPLTFHNVPWPVGFQPDSARSLTPDRIKKFLLSSSHSPHRSPKERLKSALSLWRPEQWEDKWINNVEPSERDKVRYGVSIVAQCIGELLKEASRKE
;
A
#
# COMPACT_ATOMS: atom_id res chain seq x y z
N MET A 1 -45.19 -2.66 -9.87
CA MET A 1 -44.47 -2.81 -8.60
C MET A 1 -44.56 -1.49 -7.86
N ASP A 2 -44.90 -1.50 -6.58
CA ASP A 2 -44.82 -0.30 -5.73
C ASP A 2 -43.36 0.13 -5.56
N PHE A 3 -43.12 1.43 -5.51
CA PHE A 3 -41.79 2.03 -5.31
C PHE A 3 -41.12 1.50 -4.04
N ASN A 4 -41.89 1.32 -2.96
CA ASN A 4 -41.38 0.76 -1.70
C ASN A 4 -40.89 -0.69 -1.84
N SER A 5 -41.60 -1.51 -2.64
CA SER A 5 -41.20 -2.89 -2.91
C SER A 5 -39.91 -2.95 -3.74
N TRP A 6 -39.77 -2.04 -4.71
CA TRP A 6 -38.55 -1.94 -5.52
C TRP A 6 -37.36 -1.47 -4.67
N MET A 7 -37.55 -0.47 -3.80
CA MET A 7 -36.52 0.02 -2.88
C MET A 7 -36.04 -1.09 -1.93
N ARG A 8 -36.95 -1.81 -1.26
CA ARG A 8 -36.58 -2.96 -0.40
C ARG A 8 -35.82 -4.04 -1.15
N GLN A 9 -36.21 -4.34 -2.40
CA GLN A 9 -35.49 -5.30 -3.22
C GLN A 9 -34.05 -4.85 -3.51
N GLN A 10 -33.81 -3.55 -3.73
CA GLN A 10 -32.47 -3.01 -3.90
C GLN A 10 -31.67 -3.05 -2.59
N GLU A 11 -32.27 -2.68 -1.47
CA GLU A 11 -31.64 -2.76 -0.15
C GLU A 11 -31.22 -4.19 0.19
N GLU A 12 -32.09 -5.17 -0.03
CA GLU A 12 -31.76 -6.58 0.17
C GLU A 12 -30.66 -7.06 -0.80
N ALA A 13 -30.67 -6.61 -2.06
CA ALA A 13 -29.64 -6.97 -3.02
C ALA A 13 -28.27 -6.42 -2.59
N VAL A 14 -28.22 -5.16 -2.15
CA VAL A 14 -27.00 -4.54 -1.61
C VAL A 14 -26.55 -5.25 -0.34
N ALA A 15 -27.47 -5.53 0.59
CA ALA A 15 -27.15 -6.24 1.83
C ALA A 15 -26.58 -7.65 1.57
N ARG A 16 -27.13 -8.39 0.60
CA ARG A 16 -26.60 -9.71 0.20
C ARG A 16 -25.18 -9.61 -0.35
N THR A 17 -24.92 -8.64 -1.25
CA THR A 17 -23.58 -8.41 -1.79
C THR A 17 -22.61 -8.01 -0.68
N TRP A 18 -23.04 -7.15 0.24
CA TRP A 18 -22.24 -6.73 1.39
C TRP A 18 -21.89 -7.89 2.32
N HIS A 19 -22.84 -8.76 2.67
CA HIS A 19 -22.57 -9.95 3.48
C HIS A 19 -21.68 -10.98 2.76
N ALA A 20 -21.72 -11.04 1.43
CA ALA A 20 -20.80 -11.87 0.66
C ALA A 20 -19.37 -11.30 0.72
N LEU A 21 -19.21 -9.99 0.49
CA LEU A 21 -17.92 -9.30 0.60
C LEU A 21 -17.35 -9.40 2.02
N LYS A 22 -18.17 -9.23 3.07
CA LYS A 22 -17.70 -9.34 4.45
C LYS A 22 -17.13 -10.73 4.78
N ARG A 23 -17.73 -11.80 4.23
CA ARG A 23 -17.20 -13.15 4.41
C ARG A 23 -15.89 -13.38 3.67
N GLU A 24 -15.73 -12.81 2.48
CA GLU A 24 -14.46 -12.85 1.76
C GLU A 24 -13.39 -12.04 2.51
N GLU A 25 -13.75 -10.88 3.06
CA GLU A 25 -12.86 -10.07 3.89
C GLU A 25 -12.34 -10.84 5.12
N ASP A 26 -13.22 -11.49 5.88
CA ASP A 26 -12.83 -12.30 7.05
C ASP A 26 -11.91 -13.48 6.66
N GLU A 27 -12.06 -14.00 5.44
CA GLU A 27 -11.22 -15.08 4.91
C GLU A 27 -9.88 -14.54 4.40
N ILE A 28 -9.85 -13.35 3.80
CA ILE A 28 -8.61 -12.65 3.45
C ILE A 28 -7.83 -12.32 4.72
N GLU A 29 -8.47 -11.79 5.77
CA GLU A 29 -7.82 -11.50 7.05
C GLU A 29 -7.20 -12.76 7.68
N ARG A 30 -7.88 -13.91 7.58
CA ARG A 30 -7.33 -15.19 8.02
C ARG A 30 -6.09 -15.61 7.23
N GLU A 31 -6.12 -15.52 5.90
CA GLU A 31 -4.95 -15.85 5.07
C GLU A 31 -3.80 -14.85 5.24
N GLU A 32 -4.09 -13.55 5.40
CA GLU A 32 -3.09 -12.54 5.74
C GLU A 32 -2.42 -12.87 7.08
N ALA A 33 -3.18 -13.31 8.08
CA ALA A 33 -2.62 -13.77 9.36
C ALA A 33 -1.71 -15.00 9.20
N VAL A 34 -2.05 -15.94 8.30
CA VAL A 34 -1.20 -17.09 7.95
C VAL A 34 0.11 -16.61 7.32
N VAL A 35 0.06 -15.67 6.39
CA VAL A 35 1.26 -15.08 5.76
C VAL A 35 2.16 -14.41 6.79
N VAL A 36 1.59 -13.65 7.72
CA VAL A 36 2.35 -13.00 8.81
C VAL A 36 2.99 -14.05 9.72
N ALA A 37 2.25 -15.08 10.13
CA ALA A 37 2.76 -16.15 10.99
C ALA A 37 3.90 -16.95 10.31
N LEU A 38 3.77 -17.23 9.00
CA LEU A 38 4.83 -17.86 8.21
C LEU A 38 6.05 -16.95 8.08
N GLY A 39 5.87 -15.65 7.86
CA GLY A 39 6.96 -14.67 7.85
C GLY A 39 7.76 -14.65 9.16
N GLN A 40 7.07 -14.68 10.31
CA GLN A 40 7.72 -14.75 11.62
C GLN A 40 8.46 -16.08 11.82
N ARG A 41 7.86 -17.21 11.43
CA ARG A 41 8.52 -18.53 11.50
C ARG A 41 9.77 -18.59 10.64
N LEU A 42 9.71 -18.05 9.42
CA LEU A 42 10.86 -17.96 8.50
C LEU A 42 12.00 -17.11 9.09
N SER A 43 11.68 -15.98 9.73
CA SER A 43 12.68 -15.16 10.43
C SER A 43 13.40 -15.97 11.51
N ARG A 44 12.64 -16.62 12.40
CA ARG A 44 13.21 -17.45 13.48
C ARG A 44 14.04 -18.62 12.95
N ALA A 45 13.60 -19.26 11.87
CA ALA A 45 14.32 -20.36 11.25
C ALA A 45 15.67 -19.89 10.69
N ARG A 46 15.73 -18.71 10.08
CA ARG A 46 16.98 -18.10 9.60
C ARG A 46 17.95 -17.79 10.73
N ASP A 47 17.46 -17.20 11.82
CA ASP A 47 18.28 -16.94 13.01
C ASP A 47 18.82 -18.26 13.60
N THR A 48 17.99 -19.30 13.61
CA THR A 48 18.38 -20.64 14.08
C THR A 48 19.45 -21.27 13.18
N ILE A 49 19.36 -21.11 11.86
CA ILE A 49 20.36 -21.62 10.90
C ILE A 49 21.75 -21.02 11.17
N GLN A 50 21.83 -19.74 11.53
CA GLN A 50 23.11 -19.08 11.81
C GLN A 50 23.85 -19.68 13.02
N LEU A 51 23.10 -20.23 13.99
CA LEU A 51 23.63 -20.79 15.23
C LEU A 51 23.70 -22.32 15.22
N SER A 52 23.14 -22.97 14.20
CA SER A 52 22.97 -24.43 14.20
C SER A 52 24.20 -25.19 13.72
N PRO A 53 24.47 -26.39 14.28
CA PRO A 53 25.49 -27.30 13.75
C PRO A 53 25.22 -27.66 12.28
N ARG A 54 26.30 -27.89 11.51
CA ARG A 54 26.22 -28.16 10.05
C ARG A 54 25.25 -29.27 9.66
N HIS A 55 25.15 -30.36 10.43
CA HIS A 55 24.26 -31.48 10.11
C HIS A 55 22.76 -31.11 10.20
N ARG A 56 22.41 -30.06 10.95
CA ARG A 56 21.02 -29.59 11.14
C ARG A 56 20.63 -28.51 10.12
N ILE A 57 21.60 -27.91 9.45
CA ILE A 57 21.35 -26.82 8.48
C ILE A 57 20.49 -27.32 7.32
N ASP A 58 20.73 -28.53 6.81
CA ASP A 58 19.97 -29.08 5.68
C ASP A 58 18.48 -29.28 6.01
N GLU A 59 18.18 -29.79 7.21
CA GLU A 59 16.80 -29.94 7.70
C GLU A 59 16.09 -28.59 7.87
N LEU A 60 16.79 -27.60 8.43
CA LEU A 60 16.26 -26.25 8.62
C LEU A 60 16.03 -25.55 7.27
N MET A 61 16.96 -25.70 6.31
CA MET A 61 16.81 -25.15 4.95
C MET A 61 15.62 -25.78 4.22
N TYR A 62 15.40 -27.09 4.38
CA TYR A 62 14.21 -27.75 3.84
C TYR A 62 12.91 -27.19 4.46
N SER A 63 12.89 -26.99 5.79
CA SER A 63 11.75 -26.36 6.47
C SER A 63 11.50 -24.94 5.97
N VAL A 64 12.55 -24.13 5.79
CA VAL A 64 12.46 -22.77 5.25
C VAL A 64 11.87 -22.79 3.84
N ALA A 65 12.38 -23.64 2.95
CA ALA A 65 11.84 -23.75 1.59
C ALA A 65 10.36 -24.16 1.57
N LYS A 66 9.97 -25.09 2.45
CA LYS A 66 8.57 -25.53 2.61
C LYS A 66 7.66 -24.40 3.12
N ASP A 67 8.10 -23.63 4.10
CA ASP A 67 7.34 -22.51 4.64
C ASP A 67 7.27 -21.34 3.64
N GLU A 68 8.34 -21.07 2.88
CA GLU A 68 8.32 -20.07 1.80
C GLU A 68 7.36 -20.46 0.67
N ALA A 69 7.31 -21.74 0.29
CA ALA A 69 6.34 -22.24 -0.70
C ALA A 69 4.89 -22.10 -0.20
N ARG A 70 4.63 -22.40 1.08
CA ARG A 70 3.31 -22.18 1.70
C ARG A 70 2.94 -20.70 1.74
N MET A 71 3.89 -19.83 2.09
CA MET A 71 3.66 -18.39 2.14
C MET A 71 3.33 -17.83 0.76
N LEU A 72 3.99 -18.30 -0.31
CA LEU A 72 3.61 -17.95 -1.68
C LEU A 72 2.19 -18.40 -2.03
N ALA A 73 1.82 -19.64 -1.70
CA ALA A 73 0.48 -20.14 -1.97
C ALA A 73 -0.61 -19.30 -1.29
N SER A 74 -0.41 -18.91 -0.02
CA SER A 74 -1.33 -18.01 0.68
C SER A 74 -1.35 -16.61 0.08
N ILE A 75 -0.21 -16.05 -0.32
CA ILE A 75 -0.15 -14.75 -1.01
C ILE A 75 -0.95 -14.78 -2.31
N ASP A 76 -0.78 -15.83 -3.12
CA ASP A 76 -1.50 -15.98 -4.38
C ASP A 76 -3.01 -16.19 -4.15
N ALA A 77 -3.40 -16.91 -3.08
CA ALA A 77 -4.80 -17.07 -2.68
C ALA A 77 -5.45 -15.73 -2.26
N VAL A 78 -4.76 -14.93 -1.43
CA VAL A 78 -5.20 -13.57 -1.06
C VAL A 78 -5.34 -12.70 -2.30
N GLY A 79 -4.35 -12.72 -3.20
CA GLY A 79 -4.38 -11.97 -4.45
C GLY A 79 -5.58 -12.34 -5.33
N ALA A 80 -5.91 -13.63 -5.44
CA ALA A 80 -7.06 -14.10 -6.20
C ALA A 80 -8.41 -13.63 -5.60
N ARG A 81 -8.55 -13.65 -4.26
CA ARG A 81 -9.76 -13.17 -3.56
C ARG A 81 -9.94 -11.67 -3.71
N LEU A 82 -8.88 -10.89 -3.52
CA LEU A 82 -8.94 -9.43 -3.73
C LEU A 82 -9.29 -9.07 -5.17
N ALA A 83 -8.76 -9.81 -6.16
CA ALA A 83 -9.13 -9.63 -7.56
C ALA A 83 -10.62 -9.95 -7.81
N HIS A 84 -11.16 -10.98 -7.14
CA HIS A 84 -12.58 -11.29 -7.17
C HIS A 84 -13.42 -10.17 -6.56
N GLU A 85 -13.09 -9.69 -5.36
CA GLU A 85 -13.77 -8.55 -4.73
C GLU A 85 -13.76 -7.34 -5.65
N LYS A 86 -12.60 -6.96 -6.19
CA LYS A 86 -12.49 -5.85 -7.14
C LYS A 86 -13.46 -6.01 -8.33
N SER A 87 -13.59 -7.23 -8.87
CA SER A 87 -14.56 -7.50 -9.96
C SER A 87 -16.02 -7.32 -9.54
N VAL A 88 -16.36 -7.58 -8.28
CA VAL A 88 -17.70 -7.33 -7.72
C VAL A 88 -17.95 -5.81 -7.64
N PHE A 89 -16.99 -5.05 -7.11
CA PHE A 89 -17.07 -3.57 -7.06
C PHE A 89 -17.22 -2.97 -8.46
N GLN A 90 -16.45 -3.43 -9.43
CA GLN A 90 -16.54 -2.95 -10.82
C GLN A 90 -17.90 -3.22 -11.46
N ARG A 91 -18.47 -4.42 -11.25
CA ARG A 91 -19.83 -4.73 -11.72
C ARG A 91 -20.87 -3.82 -11.07
N GLU A 92 -20.69 -3.51 -9.79
CA GLU A 92 -21.62 -2.67 -9.06
C GLU A 92 -21.54 -1.20 -9.48
N ILE A 93 -20.33 -0.67 -9.68
CA ILE A 93 -20.10 0.66 -10.24
C ILE A 93 -20.73 0.76 -11.63
N ALA A 94 -20.60 -0.27 -12.48
CA ALA A 94 -21.24 -0.30 -13.79
C ALA A 94 -22.78 -0.30 -13.67
N ARG A 95 -23.34 -1.05 -12.71
CA ARG A 95 -24.78 -1.09 -12.42
C ARG A 95 -25.32 0.27 -11.95
N ILE A 96 -24.61 0.93 -11.04
CA ILE A 96 -24.93 2.29 -10.56
C ILE A 96 -24.88 3.28 -11.71
N THR A 97 -23.83 3.21 -12.54
CA THR A 97 -23.66 4.09 -13.70
C THR A 97 -24.81 3.94 -14.69
N HIS A 98 -25.22 2.70 -14.98
CA HIS A 98 -26.37 2.42 -15.84
C HIS A 98 -27.68 2.93 -15.24
N SER A 99 -27.90 2.72 -13.94
CA SER A 99 -29.10 3.19 -13.23
C SER A 99 -29.19 4.72 -13.22
N ARG A 100 -28.06 5.41 -13.02
CA ARG A 100 -27.96 6.87 -13.12
C ARG A 100 -28.28 7.38 -14.53
N ALA A 101 -27.82 6.68 -15.57
CA ALA A 101 -28.07 7.05 -16.96
C ALA A 101 -29.57 6.95 -17.33
N ASN A 102 -30.27 5.96 -16.76
CA ASN A 102 -31.71 5.76 -16.96
C ASN A 102 -32.59 6.67 -16.07
N THR A 103 -32.02 7.29 -15.04
CA THR A 103 -32.76 8.21 -14.16
C THR A 103 -33.08 9.52 -14.89
N PRO A 104 -34.36 9.96 -14.95
CA PRO A 104 -34.74 11.21 -15.61
C PRO A 104 -33.92 12.40 -15.11
N ARG A 105 -33.52 13.29 -16.02
CA ARG A 105 -32.70 14.46 -15.67
C ARG A 105 -33.40 15.42 -14.70
N THR A 106 -34.74 15.39 -14.68
CA THR A 106 -35.58 16.20 -13.79
C THR A 106 -35.52 15.74 -12.34
N ASP A 107 -35.14 14.48 -12.08
CA ASP A 107 -35.01 13.94 -10.73
C ASP A 107 -33.60 14.18 -10.18
N ARG A 108 -33.37 15.39 -9.69
CA ARG A 108 -32.08 15.83 -9.16
C ARG A 108 -31.67 15.04 -7.92
N HIS A 109 -32.61 14.71 -7.04
CA HIS A 109 -32.30 14.04 -5.76
C HIS A 109 -31.82 12.61 -5.99
N THR A 110 -32.51 11.85 -6.84
CA THR A 110 -32.11 10.48 -7.16
C THR A 110 -30.75 10.44 -7.87
N ARG A 111 -30.47 11.41 -8.76
CA ARG A 111 -29.14 11.51 -9.40
C ARG A 111 -28.02 11.84 -8.41
N GLN A 112 -28.27 12.75 -7.46
CA GLN A 112 -27.31 13.04 -6.39
C GLN A 112 -27.05 11.80 -5.51
N ALA A 113 -28.08 11.00 -5.22
CA ALA A 113 -27.92 9.74 -4.50
C ALA A 113 -27.04 8.74 -5.29
N TRP A 114 -27.23 8.63 -6.61
CA TRP A 114 -26.36 7.81 -7.46
C TRP A 114 -24.92 8.31 -7.49
N ASP A 115 -24.69 9.63 -7.57
CA ASP A 115 -23.34 10.21 -7.55
C ASP A 115 -22.64 9.96 -6.22
N TYR A 116 -23.37 10.02 -5.10
CA TYR A 116 -22.85 9.69 -3.78
C TYR A 116 -22.49 8.20 -3.66
N ALA A 117 -23.38 7.32 -4.11
CA ALA A 117 -23.11 5.88 -4.15
C ALA A 117 -21.87 5.57 -5.00
N GLU A 118 -21.82 6.08 -6.24
CA GLU A 118 -20.68 5.88 -7.14
C GLU A 118 -19.34 6.32 -6.51
N ARG A 119 -19.35 7.41 -5.74
CA ARG A 119 -18.16 7.88 -5.01
C ARG A 119 -17.72 6.91 -3.92
N ILE A 120 -18.64 6.40 -3.11
CA ILE A 120 -18.33 5.41 -2.06
C ILE A 120 -17.74 4.15 -2.71
N TRP A 121 -18.42 3.60 -3.72
CA TRP A 121 -17.97 2.36 -4.37
C TRP A 121 -16.60 2.51 -5.04
N ARG A 122 -16.29 3.68 -5.63
CA ARG A 122 -14.95 3.96 -6.17
C ARG A 122 -13.87 4.09 -5.10
N ALA A 123 -14.19 4.68 -3.95
CA ALA A 123 -13.24 4.78 -2.85
C ALA A 123 -12.86 3.39 -2.32
N GLU A 124 -13.86 2.50 -2.19
CA GLU A 124 -13.63 1.10 -1.80
C GLU A 124 -12.85 0.32 -2.87
N GLU A 125 -13.17 0.49 -4.17
CA GLU A 125 -12.39 -0.12 -5.26
C GLU A 125 -10.92 0.30 -5.20
N ALA A 126 -10.64 1.57 -4.92
CA ALA A 126 -9.28 2.08 -4.77
C ALA A 126 -8.55 1.47 -3.56
N SER A 127 -9.24 1.32 -2.42
CA SER A 127 -8.71 0.64 -1.23
C SER A 127 -8.33 -0.82 -1.52
N ILE A 128 -9.20 -1.55 -2.23
CA ILE A 128 -8.94 -2.93 -2.66
C ILE A 128 -7.76 -2.99 -3.63
N GLN A 129 -7.66 -2.05 -4.56
CA GLN A 129 -6.52 -1.97 -5.48
C GLN A 129 -5.20 -1.79 -4.71
N GLU A 130 -5.17 -0.92 -3.70
CA GLU A 130 -3.98 -0.73 -2.87
C GLU A 130 -3.59 -2.03 -2.14
N ARG A 131 -4.57 -2.79 -1.63
CA ARG A 131 -4.33 -4.12 -1.04
C ARG A 131 -3.73 -5.10 -2.05
N ILE A 132 -4.26 -5.15 -3.27
CA ILE A 132 -3.72 -5.99 -4.35
C ILE A 132 -2.25 -5.65 -4.61
N ASP A 133 -1.91 -4.36 -4.70
CA ASP A 133 -0.55 -3.91 -4.99
C ASP A 133 0.43 -4.28 -3.85
N ARG A 134 -0.02 -4.19 -2.59
CA ARG A 134 0.74 -4.67 -1.42
C ARG A 134 1.01 -6.17 -1.48
N VAL A 135 -0.01 -6.98 -1.75
CA VAL A 135 0.09 -8.45 -1.84
C VAL A 135 0.98 -8.86 -3.02
N ALA A 136 0.85 -8.18 -4.16
CA ALA A 136 1.70 -8.39 -5.33
C ALA A 136 3.17 -8.10 -5.01
N THR A 137 3.45 -7.01 -4.31
CA THR A 137 4.80 -6.64 -3.84
C THR A 137 5.36 -7.71 -2.92
N MET A 138 4.59 -8.17 -1.93
CA MET A 138 4.98 -9.27 -1.04
C MET A 138 5.30 -10.56 -1.81
N GLY A 139 4.49 -10.90 -2.83
CA GLY A 139 4.72 -12.05 -3.69
C GLY A 139 6.01 -11.95 -4.50
N ILE A 140 6.32 -10.77 -5.06
CA ILE A 140 7.57 -10.51 -5.78
C ILE A 140 8.78 -10.71 -4.85
N ASP A 141 8.72 -10.15 -3.64
CA ASP A 141 9.81 -10.28 -2.66
C ASP A 141 9.99 -11.74 -2.21
N CYS A 142 8.89 -12.46 -2.00
CA CYS A 142 8.96 -13.87 -1.64
C CYS A 142 9.56 -14.72 -2.77
N ARG A 143 9.16 -14.51 -4.03
CA ARG A 143 9.76 -15.17 -5.19
C ARG A 143 11.25 -14.84 -5.34
N ARG A 144 11.65 -13.59 -5.09
CA ARG A 144 13.07 -13.17 -5.10
C ARG A 144 13.88 -13.92 -4.05
N ARG A 145 13.35 -14.10 -2.83
CA ARG A 145 14.01 -14.86 -1.75
C ARG A 145 14.13 -16.34 -2.08
N LEU A 146 13.09 -16.94 -2.65
CA LEU A 146 13.13 -18.33 -3.10
C LEU A 146 14.15 -18.54 -4.22
N ALA A 147 14.21 -17.62 -5.19
CA ALA A 147 15.22 -17.66 -6.24
C ALA A 147 16.65 -17.56 -5.68
N ALA A 148 16.88 -16.66 -4.72
CA ALA A 148 18.18 -16.54 -4.06
C ALA A 148 18.55 -17.82 -3.29
N SER A 149 17.60 -18.43 -2.58
CA SER A 149 17.82 -19.68 -1.83
C SER A 149 18.07 -20.87 -2.76
N SER A 150 17.42 -20.92 -3.93
CA SER A 150 17.63 -21.97 -4.92
C SER A 150 19.03 -21.93 -5.55
N THR A 151 19.70 -20.78 -5.58
CA THR A 151 21.08 -20.67 -6.10
C THR A 151 22.13 -21.19 -5.13
N TYR A 152 21.76 -21.49 -3.88
CA TYR A 152 22.61 -22.21 -2.95
C TYR A 152 22.69 -23.68 -3.38
N SER A 153 23.48 -23.95 -4.43
CA SER A 153 24.01 -25.29 -4.65
C SER A 153 24.99 -25.56 -3.52
N PRO A 154 24.74 -26.53 -2.63
CA PRO A 154 25.76 -26.93 -1.67
C PRO A 154 27.01 -27.24 -2.49
N PRO A 155 28.20 -26.72 -2.11
CA PRO A 155 29.42 -27.00 -2.83
C PRO A 155 29.49 -28.52 -2.99
N ARG A 156 29.27 -29.01 -4.22
CA ARG A 156 29.36 -30.43 -4.53
C ARG A 156 30.71 -30.81 -3.96
N ARG A 157 30.72 -31.62 -2.89
CA ARG A 157 31.95 -32.15 -2.32
C ARG A 157 32.69 -32.70 -3.52
N ARG A 158 33.77 -32.01 -3.92
CA ARG A 158 34.68 -32.51 -4.93
C ARG A 158 35.06 -33.88 -4.37
N PRO A 159 34.66 -34.99 -5.01
CA PRO A 159 35.07 -36.29 -4.51
C PRO A 159 36.59 -36.20 -4.40
N SER A 160 37.10 -36.36 -3.18
CA SER A 160 38.53 -36.37 -2.93
C SER A 160 39.09 -37.56 -3.69
N THR A 161 39.44 -37.35 -4.95
CA THR A 161 40.22 -38.30 -5.75
C THR A 161 41.65 -38.22 -5.23
N THR A 162 41.85 -38.72 -4.02
CA THR A 162 43.14 -39.19 -3.53
C THR A 162 43.06 -40.71 -3.57
N THR A 163 42.84 -41.23 -4.77
CA THR A 163 43.20 -42.61 -5.10
C THR A 163 44.44 -42.45 -5.96
N GLU A 164 45.58 -42.68 -5.32
CA GLU A 164 46.90 -42.75 -5.91
C GLU A 164 46.88 -43.74 -7.10
N PRO A 165 47.38 -43.35 -8.28
CA PRO A 165 47.41 -44.24 -9.43
C PRO A 165 48.53 -45.27 -9.24
N THR A 166 48.17 -46.51 -8.88
CA THR A 166 49.04 -47.67 -9.07
C THR A 166 49.32 -47.84 -10.58
N PRO A 167 50.59 -47.87 -11.02
CA PRO A 167 50.95 -48.04 -12.42
C PRO A 167 51.24 -49.51 -12.70
N ASP A 168 50.25 -50.29 -13.12
CA ASP A 168 50.47 -51.43 -14.02
C ASP A 168 49.12 -52.03 -14.42
N GLU A 169 48.77 -51.92 -15.70
CA GLU A 169 48.55 -53.10 -16.55
C GLU A 169 48.05 -52.71 -17.94
N ARG A 170 48.52 -53.51 -18.89
CA ARG A 170 48.56 -53.33 -20.34
C ARG A 170 47.20 -53.43 -21.03
N PRO A 171 47.11 -52.95 -22.29
CA PRO A 171 45.87 -52.96 -23.07
C PRO A 171 45.56 -54.35 -23.60
N ARG A 172 44.32 -54.82 -23.42
CA ARG A 172 43.77 -55.95 -24.16
C ARG A 172 42.57 -55.55 -25.00
N GLU A 173 42.70 -55.96 -26.25
CA GLU A 173 41.84 -55.71 -27.38
C GLU A 173 40.45 -56.36 -27.24
N ARG A 174 39.46 -55.67 -27.81
CA ARG A 174 38.48 -56.21 -28.77
C ARG A 174 37.70 -57.47 -28.35
N THR A 175 36.38 -57.32 -28.24
CA THR A 175 35.45 -58.08 -29.10
C THR A 175 34.07 -57.46 -29.12
N LYS A 176 33.56 -57.31 -30.35
CA LYS A 176 32.15 -57.12 -30.68
C LYS A 176 31.41 -58.42 -30.37
N SER A 177 30.21 -58.40 -29.81
CA SER A 177 29.05 -59.15 -30.33
C SER A 177 27.79 -58.99 -29.46
N SER A 178 26.65 -59.13 -30.14
CA SER A 178 25.38 -59.71 -29.68
C SER A 178 24.63 -58.98 -28.56
N ALA A 179 23.59 -58.19 -28.87
CA ALA A 179 22.27 -58.61 -29.36
C ALA A 179 21.52 -59.59 -28.43
N SER A 180 20.34 -59.10 -28.03
CA SER A 180 19.14 -59.80 -27.58
C SER A 180 18.91 -60.00 -26.08
N HIS A 181 17.66 -59.64 -25.73
CA HIS A 181 16.84 -60.19 -24.67
C HIS A 181 17.05 -59.66 -23.25
N PHE A 182 16.28 -58.63 -22.86
CA PHE A 182 15.53 -58.73 -21.61
C PHE A 182 14.21 -57.97 -21.64
N VAL A 183 13.27 -58.57 -20.94
CA VAL A 183 11.83 -58.47 -21.07
C VAL A 183 11.28 -57.18 -20.45
N ARG A 184 10.23 -56.72 -21.12
CA ARG A 184 9.38 -55.58 -20.84
C ARG A 184 8.45 -55.91 -19.68
N GLU A 185 8.59 -55.25 -18.53
CA GLU A 185 7.48 -55.11 -17.57
C GLU A 185 6.97 -53.66 -17.59
N ARG A 186 5.79 -53.50 -18.20
CA ARG A 186 5.00 -52.28 -18.17
C ARG A 186 4.28 -52.20 -16.82
N ARG A 187 4.63 -51.23 -15.98
CA ARG A 187 3.68 -50.66 -15.02
C ARG A 187 3.01 -49.45 -15.63
N THR A 188 1.69 -49.50 -15.66
CA THR A 188 0.77 -48.46 -16.12
C THR A 188 0.79 -47.26 -15.17
N SER A 189 1.14 -46.09 -15.70
CA SER A 189 0.82 -44.80 -15.08
C SER A 189 0.48 -43.82 -16.20
N THR A 190 -0.82 -43.70 -16.44
CA THR A 190 -1.56 -42.49 -16.83
C THR A 190 -0.72 -41.34 -17.39
N GLY A 191 -0.64 -41.27 -18.72
CA GLY A 191 -0.14 -40.11 -19.44
C GLY A 191 -1.23 -39.04 -19.56
N ALA A 192 -0.96 -37.85 -19.03
CA ALA A 192 -1.61 -36.62 -19.47
C ALA A 192 -0.88 -36.14 -20.73
N VAL A 193 -1.59 -36.13 -21.85
CA VAL A 193 -1.12 -35.66 -23.15
C VAL A 193 -0.96 -34.14 -23.09
N LEU A 194 0.28 -33.68 -23.21
CA LEU A 194 0.59 -32.27 -23.46
C LEU A 194 0.36 -31.99 -24.95
N VAL A 195 -0.77 -31.38 -25.29
CA VAL A 195 -1.04 -30.86 -26.64
C VAL A 195 -0.25 -29.56 -26.81
N GLN A 196 0.67 -29.59 -27.76
CA GLN A 196 1.47 -28.45 -28.24
C GLN A 196 0.55 -27.46 -28.99
N PRO A 197 0.58 -26.15 -28.73
CA PRO A 197 -0.18 -25.19 -29.54
C PRO A 197 0.53 -24.98 -30.89
N PRO A 198 -0.20 -24.94 -32.03
CA PRO A 198 0.39 -24.66 -33.32
C PRO A 198 0.74 -23.17 -33.48
N ALA A 199 1.75 -22.96 -34.31
CA ALA A 199 2.35 -21.69 -34.67
C ALA A 199 1.34 -20.65 -35.21
N ALA A 200 1.61 -19.38 -34.87
CA ALA A 200 0.88 -18.21 -35.34
C ALA A 200 0.95 -18.07 -36.88
N VAL A 201 -0.24 -17.99 -37.49
CA VAL A 201 -0.47 -17.61 -38.89
C VAL A 201 -0.95 -16.14 -38.89
N PRO A 202 -0.61 -15.32 -39.90
CA PRO A 202 -0.83 -13.88 -39.85
C PRO A 202 -2.30 -13.50 -40.06
N VAL A 203 -2.73 -12.46 -39.36
CA VAL A 203 -4.08 -11.89 -39.39
C VAL A 203 -4.29 -11.12 -40.71
N PRO A 204 -5.36 -11.38 -41.49
CA PRO A 204 -5.71 -10.53 -42.62
C PRO A 204 -6.47 -9.28 -42.16
N ALA A 205 -6.25 -8.19 -42.89
CA ALA A 205 -6.91 -6.91 -42.72
C ALA A 205 -8.44 -7.03 -42.83
N TYR A 206 -9.16 -6.50 -41.84
CA TYR A 206 -10.62 -6.37 -41.90
C TYR A 206 -11.00 -5.22 -42.84
N SER A 207 -11.46 -5.59 -44.03
CA SER A 207 -12.23 -4.77 -44.94
C SER A 207 -13.58 -4.41 -44.32
N ARG A 208 -13.94 -3.13 -44.48
CA ARG A 208 -15.17 -2.50 -44.00
C ARG A 208 -16.33 -2.88 -44.93
N GLU A 209 -17.05 -3.96 -44.64
CA GLU A 209 -18.28 -4.30 -45.37
C GLU A 209 -19.51 -3.63 -44.77
N ARG A 210 -20.14 -2.79 -45.62
CA ARG A 210 -21.47 -2.22 -45.44
C ARG A 210 -22.50 -3.35 -45.31
N ARG A 211 -23.28 -3.35 -44.24
CA ARG A 211 -24.53 -4.11 -44.19
C ARG A 211 -25.61 -3.42 -45.05
N PRO A 212 -26.34 -4.16 -45.90
CA PRO A 212 -27.48 -3.65 -46.65
C PRO A 212 -28.73 -3.60 -45.78
N SER A 213 -29.55 -2.58 -46.04
CA SER A 213 -30.88 -2.35 -45.49
C SER A 213 -31.79 -3.55 -45.73
N GLN A 214 -32.33 -4.15 -44.66
CA GLN A 214 -33.51 -5.01 -44.75
C GLN A 214 -34.73 -4.21 -44.29
N ALA A 215 -35.60 -3.97 -45.26
CA ALA A 215 -36.97 -3.54 -45.08
C ALA A 215 -37.78 -4.67 -44.41
N ILE A 216 -38.64 -4.30 -43.45
CA ILE A 216 -39.68 -5.16 -42.89
C ILE A 216 -41.03 -4.43 -43.05
N PRO A 217 -42.11 -5.15 -43.41
CA PRO A 217 -43.23 -4.59 -44.15
C PRO A 217 -44.32 -3.96 -43.27
N VAL A 218 -45.03 -3.03 -43.90
CA VAL A 218 -46.31 -2.45 -43.48
C VAL A 218 -47.43 -3.47 -43.71
N ALA A 219 -48.25 -3.74 -42.69
CA ALA A 219 -49.66 -4.11 -42.85
C ALA A 219 -50.47 -3.86 -41.55
N PRO A 220 -51.80 -3.64 -41.65
CA PRO A 220 -52.57 -2.87 -40.66
C PRO A 220 -53.61 -3.70 -39.88
N GLY A 221 -54.07 -3.20 -38.73
CA GLY A 221 -55.31 -3.64 -38.07
C GLY A 221 -55.30 -3.56 -36.54
N PRO A 222 -56.46 -3.65 -35.87
CA PRO A 222 -57.27 -2.48 -35.51
C PRO A 222 -57.27 -2.17 -34.01
N ARG A 223 -57.63 -0.91 -33.72
CA ARG A 223 -57.81 -0.34 -32.38
C ARG A 223 -59.01 -0.95 -31.66
N PRO A 224 -58.95 -1.18 -30.34
CA PRO A 224 -60.11 -1.09 -29.47
C PRO A 224 -60.15 0.30 -28.81
N VAL A 225 -61.20 1.03 -29.16
CA VAL A 225 -61.75 2.17 -28.42
C VAL A 225 -62.19 1.71 -27.03
N THR A 226 -61.60 2.24 -25.98
CA THR A 226 -62.28 2.34 -24.68
C THR A 226 -62.18 3.75 -24.16
N SER A 227 -63.34 4.38 -24.20
CA SER A 227 -63.69 5.68 -23.66
C SER A 227 -63.65 5.59 -22.14
N ALA A 228 -62.81 6.39 -21.49
CA ALA A 228 -62.92 6.65 -20.06
C ALA A 228 -63.04 8.16 -19.86
N ALA A 229 -64.18 8.52 -19.29
CA ALA A 229 -64.70 9.86 -19.13
C ALA A 229 -63.78 10.74 -18.27
N ARG A 230 -63.56 11.97 -18.76
CA ARG A 230 -63.15 13.10 -17.93
C ARG A 230 -64.39 13.65 -17.22
N PRO A 231 -64.37 13.87 -15.89
CA PRO A 231 -65.32 14.78 -15.27
C PRO A 231 -64.89 16.23 -15.55
N SER A 232 -65.79 16.96 -16.17
CA SER A 232 -65.78 18.43 -16.24
C SER A 232 -66.08 18.99 -14.85
N THR A 233 -65.09 19.59 -14.18
CA THR A 233 -65.34 20.54 -13.10
C THR A 233 -65.19 21.95 -13.65
N ALA A 234 -66.34 22.49 -14.04
CA ALA A 234 -66.56 23.90 -14.25
C ALA A 234 -66.49 24.67 -12.91
N GLY A 235 -66.07 25.94 -13.00
CA GLY A 235 -66.58 26.99 -12.13
C GLY A 235 -65.81 27.25 -10.83
N ALA A 236 -64.84 28.16 -10.90
CA ALA A 236 -64.66 29.21 -9.87
C ALA A 236 -63.65 30.25 -10.38
N SER A 237 -64.14 31.16 -11.21
CA SER A 237 -63.51 32.45 -11.44
C SER A 237 -63.50 33.21 -10.11
N ARG A 238 -62.36 33.26 -9.42
CA ARG A 238 -62.09 34.26 -8.39
C ARG A 238 -61.32 35.39 -9.04
N HIS A 239 -62.07 36.41 -9.44
CA HIS A 239 -61.55 37.77 -9.56
C HIS A 239 -60.89 38.14 -8.22
N TYR A 240 -59.56 38.21 -8.20
CA TYR A 240 -58.88 39.01 -7.19
C TYR A 240 -59.07 40.48 -7.58
N PRO A 241 -59.59 41.34 -6.68
CA PRO A 241 -59.58 42.76 -6.93
C PRO A 241 -58.14 43.21 -7.09
N ALA A 242 -57.87 43.99 -8.13
CA ALA A 242 -56.63 44.71 -8.30
C ALA A 242 -56.41 45.58 -7.06
N VAL A 243 -55.56 45.09 -6.15
CA VAL A 243 -55.04 45.89 -5.06
C VAL A 243 -54.18 46.95 -5.72
N GLU A 244 -54.63 48.19 -5.68
CA GLU A 244 -53.84 49.32 -6.13
C GLU A 244 -52.54 49.32 -5.32
N ASP A 245 -51.43 48.98 -6.00
CA ASP A 245 -50.09 49.04 -5.42
C ASP A 245 -49.88 50.40 -4.80
N SER A 246 -49.77 50.40 -3.46
CA SER A 246 -49.41 51.57 -2.70
C SER A 246 -48.11 52.14 -3.25
N PRO A 247 -47.98 53.47 -3.45
CA PRO A 247 -46.74 54.09 -3.95
C PRO A 247 -45.51 53.71 -3.11
N ARG A 248 -45.72 53.31 -1.86
CA ARG A 248 -44.68 52.81 -0.94
C ARG A 248 -44.11 51.44 -1.35
N ASP A 249 -44.92 50.55 -1.91
CA ASP A 249 -44.48 49.22 -2.34
C ASP A 249 -43.69 49.28 -3.66
N ARG A 250 -44.08 50.19 -4.57
CA ARG A 250 -43.28 50.48 -5.77
C ARG A 250 -41.92 51.08 -5.45
N GLU A 251 -41.82 51.89 -4.39
CA GLU A 251 -40.55 52.43 -3.94
C GLU A 251 -39.66 51.33 -3.33
N ARG A 252 -40.25 50.45 -2.51
CA ARG A 252 -39.58 49.28 -1.93
C ARG A 252 -39.10 48.28 -2.99
N GLU A 253 -39.85 48.09 -4.06
CA GLU A 253 -39.46 47.23 -5.18
C GLU A 253 -38.33 47.86 -6.01
N ARG A 254 -38.33 49.19 -6.20
CA ARG A 254 -37.23 49.92 -6.85
C ARG A 254 -35.95 49.88 -6.01
N GLU A 255 -36.07 49.95 -4.70
CA GLU A 255 -34.95 49.83 -3.76
C GLU A 255 -34.40 48.39 -3.73
N SER A 256 -35.28 47.39 -3.73
CA SER A 256 -34.89 45.97 -3.83
C SER A 256 -34.21 45.64 -5.16
N LYS A 257 -34.62 46.26 -6.26
CA LYS A 257 -33.97 46.12 -7.58
C LYS A 257 -32.60 46.82 -7.63
N ARG A 258 -32.42 47.92 -6.90
CA ARG A 258 -31.11 48.59 -6.78
C ARG A 258 -30.12 47.84 -5.87
N GLY A 259 -30.61 47.13 -4.86
CA GLY A 259 -29.79 46.28 -3.99
C GLY A 259 -29.28 44.99 -4.64
N ARG A 260 -29.98 44.48 -5.66
CA ARG A 260 -29.64 43.22 -6.35
C ARG A 260 -28.71 43.38 -7.57
N ALA A 261 -28.37 44.62 -7.93
CA ALA A 261 -27.46 44.95 -9.03
C ALA A 261 -26.04 45.31 -8.54
N LYS A 262 -25.53 44.59 -7.52
CA LYS A 262 -24.13 44.63 -7.05
C LYS A 262 -23.47 43.25 -7.28
N PRO A 263 -22.14 43.20 -7.44
CA PRO A 263 -21.52 42.81 -8.71
C PRO A 263 -21.14 41.32 -8.71
N GLU A 264 -21.76 40.51 -9.58
CA GLU A 264 -21.30 39.15 -9.88
C GLU A 264 -20.00 39.11 -10.71
N LYS A 265 -19.59 40.27 -11.24
CA LYS A 265 -18.40 40.43 -12.08
C LYS A 265 -17.08 40.08 -11.35
N PRO A 266 -16.78 40.59 -10.13
CA PRO A 266 -15.56 40.24 -9.41
C PRO A 266 -15.48 38.76 -9.00
N GLU A 267 -16.59 38.12 -8.61
CA GLU A 267 -16.55 36.69 -8.26
C GLU A 267 -16.25 35.79 -9.46
N ARG A 268 -16.76 36.14 -10.64
CA ARG A 268 -16.46 35.40 -11.87
C ARG A 268 -14.99 35.53 -12.24
N GLU A 269 -14.44 36.74 -12.14
CA GLU A 269 -13.03 37.01 -12.41
C GLU A 269 -12.10 36.33 -11.39
N GLU A 270 -12.51 36.26 -10.12
CA GLU A 270 -11.76 35.53 -9.08
C GLU A 270 -11.73 34.01 -9.34
N ARG A 271 -12.87 33.41 -9.73
CA ARG A 271 -12.93 31.99 -10.12
C ARG A 271 -12.07 31.68 -11.34
N ASP A 272 -11.99 32.61 -12.30
CA ASP A 272 -11.15 32.44 -13.49
C ASP A 272 -9.66 32.53 -13.12
N ARG A 273 -9.27 33.47 -12.25
CA ARG A 273 -7.90 33.54 -11.70
C ARG A 273 -7.54 32.29 -10.88
N GLU A 274 -8.48 31.73 -10.14
CA GLU A 274 -8.26 30.49 -9.39
C GLU A 274 -8.02 29.29 -10.33
N ARG A 275 -8.82 29.16 -11.40
CA ARG A 275 -8.62 28.14 -12.44
C ARG A 275 -7.26 28.27 -13.13
N ASP A 276 -6.79 29.48 -13.38
CA ASP A 276 -5.47 29.69 -14.00
C ASP A 276 -4.33 29.30 -13.05
N ARG A 277 -4.43 29.63 -11.75
CA ARG A 277 -3.48 29.15 -10.73
C ARG A 277 -3.46 27.63 -10.62
N GLU A 278 -4.61 26.97 -10.76
CA GLU A 278 -4.71 25.51 -10.74
C GLU A 278 -4.01 24.87 -11.94
N ARG A 279 -4.24 25.40 -13.15
CA ARG A 279 -3.55 24.98 -14.38
C ARG A 279 -2.04 25.19 -14.29
N GLU A 280 -1.59 26.26 -13.64
CA GLU A 280 -0.17 26.52 -13.44
C GLU A 280 0.47 25.48 -12.51
N ARG A 281 -0.18 25.16 -11.38
CA ARG A 281 0.25 24.09 -10.48
C ARG A 281 0.29 22.72 -11.18
N GLU A 282 -0.65 22.46 -12.09
CA GLU A 282 -0.66 21.23 -12.89
C GLU A 282 0.54 21.14 -13.84
N ARG A 283 0.88 22.23 -14.54
CA ARG A 283 2.09 22.30 -15.39
C ARG A 283 3.38 22.14 -14.57
N ASP A 284 3.42 22.64 -13.34
CA ASP A 284 4.57 22.42 -12.46
C ASP A 284 4.74 20.95 -12.07
N ARG A 285 3.65 20.27 -11.71
CA ARG A 285 3.68 18.82 -11.43
C ARG A 285 4.12 18.02 -12.66
N GLU A 286 3.67 18.40 -13.86
CA GLU A 286 4.08 17.76 -15.11
C GLU A 286 5.58 17.95 -15.40
N ARG A 287 6.11 19.16 -15.19
CA ARG A 287 7.55 19.44 -15.29
C ARG A 287 8.38 18.60 -14.32
N ASP A 288 7.90 18.41 -13.10
CA ASP A 288 8.60 17.62 -12.10
C ASP A 288 8.56 16.12 -12.43
N HIS A 289 7.42 15.60 -12.92
CA HIS A 289 7.33 14.24 -13.45
C HIS A 289 8.27 14.02 -14.66
N GLU A 290 8.38 15.00 -15.56
CA GLU A 290 9.30 14.90 -16.70
C GLU A 290 10.77 14.87 -16.25
N LYS A 291 11.15 15.68 -15.26
CA LYS A 291 12.50 15.66 -14.67
C LYS A 291 12.80 14.31 -14.01
N GLU A 292 11.83 13.75 -13.28
CA GLU A 292 11.95 12.45 -12.64
C GLU A 292 12.13 11.34 -13.68
N HIS A 293 11.29 11.32 -14.72
CA HIS A 293 11.41 10.36 -15.83
C HIS A 293 12.76 10.49 -16.56
N ARG A 294 13.26 11.72 -16.75
CA ARG A 294 14.63 11.95 -17.28
C ARG A 294 15.72 11.37 -16.38
N ARG A 295 15.59 11.53 -15.06
CA ARG A 295 16.54 10.98 -14.08
C ARG A 295 16.51 9.45 -14.11
N GLU A 296 15.33 8.85 -14.11
CA GLU A 296 15.17 7.39 -14.18
C GLU A 296 15.75 6.83 -15.49
N HIS A 297 15.49 7.49 -16.62
CA HIS A 297 16.05 7.09 -17.91
C HIS A 297 17.60 7.17 -17.91
N ARG A 298 18.18 8.19 -17.28
CA ARG A 298 19.63 8.30 -17.10
C ARG A 298 20.18 7.17 -16.23
N GLU A 299 19.56 6.90 -15.09
CA GLU A 299 19.95 5.80 -14.19
C GLU A 299 19.83 4.44 -14.89
N ARG A 300 18.81 4.23 -15.72
CA ARG A 300 18.64 3.02 -16.53
C ARG A 300 19.78 2.86 -17.54
N ARG A 301 20.18 3.93 -18.23
CA ARG A 301 21.34 3.91 -19.14
C ARG A 301 22.64 3.62 -18.40
N GLU A 302 22.85 4.24 -17.25
CA GLU A 302 24.05 4.01 -16.42
C GLU A 302 24.09 2.55 -15.92
N ARG A 303 22.97 1.98 -15.47
CA ARG A 303 22.88 0.55 -15.14
C ARG A 303 23.27 -0.33 -16.32
N THR A 304 22.70 -0.11 -17.51
CA THR A 304 23.06 -0.91 -18.70
C THR A 304 24.52 -0.75 -19.10
N ARG A 305 25.14 0.40 -18.84
CA ARG A 305 26.56 0.64 -19.09
C ARG A 305 27.45 -0.07 -18.07
N SER A 306 27.03 -0.17 -16.81
CA SER A 306 27.77 -0.87 -15.76
C SER A 306 27.71 -2.39 -15.89
N THR A 307 26.65 -2.96 -16.50
CA THR A 307 26.57 -4.42 -16.74
C THR A 307 27.24 -4.88 -18.02
N ALA A 308 27.52 -3.97 -18.97
CA ALA A 308 28.34 -4.27 -20.13
C ALA A 308 29.81 -4.34 -19.68
N ALA A 309 30.28 -5.55 -19.37
CA ALA A 309 31.68 -5.80 -19.05
C ALA A 309 32.59 -5.16 -20.12
N PRO A 310 33.65 -4.41 -19.72
CA PRO A 310 34.57 -3.84 -20.68
C PRO A 310 35.22 -4.97 -21.49
N PRO A 311 35.41 -4.80 -22.82
CA PRO A 311 36.14 -5.77 -23.62
C PRO A 311 37.56 -5.91 -23.05
N THR A 312 37.88 -7.12 -22.60
CA THR A 312 39.21 -7.55 -22.18
C THR A 312 40.16 -7.46 -23.37
N HIS A 313 40.78 -6.31 -23.55
CA HIS A 313 41.96 -6.18 -24.40
C HIS A 313 43.15 -6.81 -23.65
N HIS A 314 43.60 -7.95 -24.15
CA HIS A 314 44.86 -8.58 -23.80
C HIS A 314 46.01 -7.65 -24.23
N ALA A 315 46.50 -6.83 -23.31
CA ALA A 315 47.75 -6.10 -23.48
C ALA A 315 48.83 -6.81 -22.63
N SER A 316 49.60 -7.65 -23.31
CA SER A 316 50.78 -8.34 -22.80
C SER A 316 51.90 -7.33 -22.56
N HIS A 317 52.23 -6.94 -21.33
CA HIS A 317 53.56 -6.38 -21.04
C HIS A 317 53.99 -6.61 -19.57
N SER A 318 55.07 -7.39 -19.46
CA SER A 318 56.26 -7.18 -18.62
C SER A 318 56.11 -7.07 -17.08
N THR A 319 56.59 -8.14 -16.44
CA THR A 319 57.47 -8.17 -15.24
C THR A 319 58.25 -6.87 -15.02
N PRO A 320 58.44 -6.38 -13.77
CA PRO A 320 59.51 -6.94 -12.94
C PRO A 320 59.38 -6.88 -11.39
N HIS A 321 60.18 -7.75 -10.76
CA HIS A 321 60.96 -7.62 -9.52
C HIS A 321 60.32 -7.54 -8.11
N LEU A 322 60.65 -8.59 -7.34
CA LEU A 322 60.65 -8.74 -5.88
C LEU A 322 61.70 -7.84 -5.20
N PRO A 323 61.56 -7.61 -3.87
CA PRO A 323 62.69 -7.87 -2.98
C PRO A 323 62.37 -8.75 -1.76
N ALA A 324 63.47 -9.20 -1.16
CA ALA A 324 63.70 -10.37 -0.31
C ALA A 324 63.32 -10.19 1.19
N PRO A 325 63.38 -11.29 2.00
CA PRO A 325 63.08 -11.28 3.43
C PRO A 325 64.32 -11.02 4.30
N GLY A 326 64.16 -10.30 5.41
CA GLY A 326 65.25 -10.04 6.36
C GLY A 326 64.76 -9.77 7.78
N THR A 327 64.99 -10.76 8.66
CA THR A 327 65.57 -10.65 10.01
C THR A 327 65.17 -9.48 10.93
N SER A 328 64.60 -9.79 12.10
CA SER A 328 65.29 -9.91 13.41
C SER A 328 64.38 -9.64 14.62
N LEU A 329 64.56 -10.47 15.65
CA LEU A 329 64.10 -10.30 17.04
C LEU A 329 64.98 -9.24 17.75
N PRO A 330 64.54 -8.67 18.89
CA PRO A 330 65.04 -9.26 20.13
C PRO A 330 64.03 -9.35 21.29
N SER A 331 64.40 -10.29 22.16
CA SER A 331 63.91 -10.59 23.49
C SER A 331 64.02 -9.39 24.46
N SER A 332 63.02 -9.18 25.30
CA SER A 332 63.21 -8.54 26.60
C SER A 332 62.12 -8.99 27.58
N SER A 333 62.56 -9.61 28.68
CA SER A 333 61.73 -10.09 29.77
C SER A 333 61.40 -8.96 30.74
N HIS A 334 60.14 -8.81 31.14
CA HIS A 334 59.80 -8.35 32.48
C HIS A 334 58.32 -8.63 32.84
N MET A 335 58.10 -9.18 34.02
CA MET A 335 56.86 -9.30 34.78
C MET A 335 57.20 -8.89 36.22
N PRO A 336 56.24 -8.59 37.12
CA PRO A 336 54.87 -8.12 36.93
C PRO A 336 54.53 -6.90 37.84
N SER A 337 53.51 -6.11 37.52
CA SER A 337 52.78 -5.28 38.49
C SER A 337 51.45 -4.86 37.89
N HIS A 338 50.35 -5.31 38.49
CA HIS A 338 48.98 -5.09 38.08
C HIS A 338 48.58 -3.59 38.11
N PRO A 339 48.14 -2.99 36.99
CA PRO A 339 47.18 -1.91 37.03
C PRO A 339 45.79 -2.48 36.75
N SER A 340 44.83 -2.11 37.59
CA SER A 340 43.41 -2.46 37.48
C SER A 340 42.89 -2.15 36.07
N VAL A 341 42.74 -3.19 35.25
CA VAL A 341 42.24 -3.11 33.89
C VAL A 341 40.71 -3.05 33.94
N HIS A 342 40.16 -1.86 34.19
CA HIS A 342 38.83 -1.54 33.70
C HIS A 342 38.95 -1.36 32.18
N HIS A 343 38.84 -2.46 31.42
CA HIS A 343 38.56 -2.37 29.99
C HIS A 343 37.18 -1.71 29.84
N PRO A 344 37.07 -0.49 29.29
CA PRO A 344 35.78 -0.02 28.80
C PRO A 344 35.40 -1.00 27.69
N HIS A 345 34.41 -1.85 27.93
CA HIS A 345 33.83 -2.69 26.90
C HIS A 345 33.49 -1.78 25.71
N PRO A 346 34.12 -1.97 24.54
CA PRO A 346 33.74 -1.23 23.36
C PRO A 346 32.31 -1.61 23.03
N HIS A 347 31.37 -0.73 23.38
CA HIS A 347 29.98 -0.87 23.01
C HIS A 347 29.94 -1.04 21.48
N PRO A 348 29.37 -2.15 20.99
CA PRO A 348 29.40 -2.45 19.56
C PRO A 348 28.69 -1.34 18.79
N ALA A 349 29.43 -0.67 17.92
CA ALA A 349 28.95 0.41 17.04
C ALA A 349 27.77 0.00 16.12
N TYR A 350 27.41 -1.30 16.09
CA TYR A 350 26.30 -1.86 15.35
C TYR A 350 24.90 -1.51 15.92
N SER A 351 24.78 -1.09 17.18
CA SER A 351 23.46 -0.78 17.79
C SER A 351 22.76 0.44 17.17
N SER A 352 23.49 1.34 16.50
CA SER A 352 22.91 2.60 15.99
C SER A 352 21.99 2.41 14.78
N SER A 353 22.28 1.43 13.92
CA SER A 353 21.48 1.16 12.72
C SER A 353 20.12 0.54 13.07
N GLU A 354 20.12 -0.44 13.96
CA GLU A 354 18.88 -1.08 14.43
C GLU A 354 18.00 -0.09 15.21
N ASP A 355 18.59 0.75 16.08
CA ASP A 355 17.87 1.80 16.79
C ASP A 355 17.21 2.79 15.82
N ARG A 356 17.91 3.18 14.75
CA ARG A 356 17.35 4.05 13.71
C ARG A 356 16.18 3.40 12.98
N MET A 357 16.28 2.11 12.67
CA MET A 357 15.22 1.34 12.01
C MET A 357 14.00 1.19 12.93
N ARG A 358 14.22 0.89 14.21
CA ARG A 358 13.14 0.81 15.23
C ARG A 358 12.43 2.16 15.40
N LEU A 359 13.19 3.25 15.46
CA LEU A 359 12.61 4.60 15.53
C LEU A 359 11.83 4.99 14.27
N ALA A 360 12.31 4.59 13.08
CA ALA A 360 11.59 4.81 11.83
C ALA A 360 10.24 4.07 11.85
N ALA A 361 10.24 2.78 12.23
CA ALA A 361 9.02 1.99 12.34
C ALA A 361 8.06 2.56 13.40
N ALA A 362 8.58 2.99 14.55
CA ALA A 362 7.78 3.62 15.60
C ALA A 362 7.17 4.96 15.14
N TRP A 363 7.90 5.73 14.34
CA TRP A 363 7.39 6.97 13.73
C TRP A 363 6.25 6.70 12.76
N THR A 364 6.39 5.72 11.86
CA THR A 364 5.30 5.32 10.96
C THR A 364 4.06 4.89 11.74
N ALA A 365 4.24 4.09 12.80
CA ALA A 365 3.12 3.67 13.64
C ALA A 365 2.46 4.84 14.40
N TYR A 366 3.24 5.82 14.86
CA TYR A 366 2.75 7.05 15.46
C TYR A 366 1.87 7.84 14.48
N GLU A 367 2.37 8.09 13.25
CA GLU A 367 1.62 8.80 12.20
C GLU A 367 0.33 8.05 11.82
N CYS A 368 0.38 6.73 11.65
CA CYS A 368 -0.82 5.93 11.34
C CYS A 368 -1.88 6.05 12.43
N ARG A 369 -1.51 5.96 13.72
CA ARG A 369 -2.48 6.12 14.80
C ARG A 369 -3.02 7.56 14.88
N TRP A 370 -2.18 8.56 14.61
CA TRP A 370 -2.60 9.95 14.59
C TRP A 370 -3.57 10.24 13.44
N ALA A 371 -3.33 9.67 12.26
CA ALA A 371 -4.25 9.71 11.14
C ALA A 371 -5.60 9.06 11.48
N GLY A 372 -5.58 7.93 12.20
CA GLY A 372 -6.80 7.30 12.72
C GLY A 372 -7.61 8.18 13.67
N LEU A 373 -6.94 8.99 14.51
CA LEU A 373 -7.61 9.96 15.39
C LEU A 373 -8.13 11.22 14.70
N GLN A 374 -7.58 11.55 13.53
CA GLN A 374 -8.02 12.69 12.73
C GLN A 374 -9.05 12.32 11.67
N ALA A 375 -9.20 11.02 11.37
CA ALA A 375 -10.19 10.54 10.43
C ALA A 375 -11.59 11.04 10.85
N PRO A 376 -12.38 11.62 9.91
CA PRO A 376 -13.75 11.99 10.19
C PRO A 376 -14.50 10.75 10.67
N ILE A 377 -14.98 10.78 11.91
CA ILE A 377 -15.61 9.63 12.58
C ILE A 377 -16.68 9.06 11.64
N PRO A 378 -16.50 7.86 11.05
CA PRO A 378 -17.60 7.16 10.41
C PRO A 378 -18.56 6.73 11.52
N SER A 379 -19.86 6.66 11.22
CA SER A 379 -20.98 6.50 12.16
C SER A 379 -21.00 5.24 13.05
N ALA A 380 -19.88 4.52 13.18
CA ALA A 380 -19.67 3.38 14.05
C ALA A 380 -18.93 3.80 15.35
N PRO A 381 -19.12 3.08 16.47
CA PRO A 381 -18.46 3.40 17.73
C PRO A 381 -16.95 3.20 17.60
N THR A 382 -16.20 4.30 17.49
CA THR A 382 -14.75 4.31 17.74
C THR A 382 -14.51 3.78 19.14
N THR A 383 -13.69 2.73 19.25
CA THR A 383 -13.20 2.24 20.55
C THR A 383 -12.78 3.44 21.40
N PRO A 384 -13.29 3.58 22.64
CA PRO A 384 -12.95 4.74 23.46
C PRO A 384 -11.44 4.90 23.58
N LEU A 385 -10.98 6.15 23.50
CA LEU A 385 -9.58 6.48 23.70
C LEU A 385 -9.20 6.12 25.15
N THR A 386 -8.10 5.40 25.29
CA THR A 386 -7.46 5.02 26.55
C THR A 386 -6.04 5.56 26.54
N PHE A 387 -5.41 5.70 27.70
CA PHE A 387 -4.02 6.10 27.83
C PHE A 387 -3.09 5.23 26.96
N HIS A 388 -3.41 3.94 26.81
CA HIS A 388 -2.63 2.99 26.01
C HIS A 388 -2.83 3.10 24.50
N ASN A 389 -3.91 3.72 24.02
CA ASN A 389 -4.15 3.88 22.58
C ASN A 389 -3.86 5.31 22.08
N VAL A 390 -3.72 6.30 22.97
CA VAL A 390 -3.25 7.65 22.63
C VAL A 390 -1.85 7.56 22.00
N PRO A 391 -1.63 8.12 20.80
CA PRO A 391 -0.33 8.08 20.11
C PRO A 391 0.73 9.00 20.72
N TRP A 392 1.26 8.66 21.88
CA TRP A 392 2.31 9.46 22.51
C TRP A 392 3.58 9.57 21.64
N PRO A 393 4.30 10.71 21.65
CA PRO A 393 5.47 10.94 20.82
C PRO A 393 6.72 10.27 21.42
N VAL A 394 6.67 8.95 21.56
CA VAL A 394 7.73 8.09 22.11
C VAL A 394 7.85 6.82 21.28
N GLY A 395 9.05 6.22 21.24
CA GLY A 395 9.31 5.03 20.43
C GLY A 395 8.55 3.76 20.87
N PHE A 396 8.09 3.71 22.12
CA PHE A 396 7.30 2.62 22.67
C PHE A 396 6.15 3.19 23.49
N GLN A 397 4.97 2.57 23.39
CA GLN A 397 3.78 3.01 24.12
C GLN A 397 4.08 3.05 25.63
N PRO A 398 3.83 4.18 26.31
CA PRO A 398 4.03 4.31 27.75
C PRO A 398 2.92 3.59 28.51
N ASP A 399 3.27 2.90 29.59
CA ASP A 399 2.28 2.28 30.50
C ASP A 399 1.69 3.29 31.50
N SER A 400 2.42 4.37 31.74
CA SER A 400 2.02 5.46 32.64
C SER A 400 2.57 6.80 32.19
N ALA A 401 1.88 7.88 32.60
CA ALA A 401 2.30 9.25 32.32
C ALA A 401 3.71 9.58 32.83
N ARG A 402 4.16 8.94 33.93
CA ARG A 402 5.52 9.12 34.47
C ARG A 402 6.63 8.64 33.55
N SER A 403 6.32 7.73 32.63
CA SER A 403 7.30 7.21 31.66
C SER A 403 7.50 8.13 30.44
N LEU A 404 6.73 9.21 30.33
CA LEU A 404 6.87 10.27 29.33
C LEU A 404 7.99 11.23 29.76
N THR A 405 9.24 10.80 29.62
CA THR A 405 10.40 11.61 29.99
C THR A 405 10.86 12.52 28.84
N PRO A 406 11.47 13.69 29.14
CA PRO A 406 12.01 14.60 28.12
C PRO A 406 12.97 13.88 27.16
N ASP A 407 13.82 12.98 27.66
CA ASP A 407 14.80 12.25 26.85
C ASP A 407 14.15 11.31 25.84
N ARG A 408 13.07 10.60 26.22
CA ARG A 408 12.35 9.70 25.30
C ARG A 408 11.64 10.49 24.21
N ILE A 409 11.00 11.60 24.59
CA ILE A 409 10.31 12.50 23.65
C ILE A 409 11.33 13.17 22.70
N LYS A 410 12.48 13.63 23.24
CA LYS A 410 13.58 14.20 22.45
C LYS A 410 14.16 13.20 21.48
N LYS A 411 14.52 11.99 21.94
CA LYS A 411 15.06 10.90 21.10
C LYS A 411 14.08 10.54 19.99
N PHE A 412 12.78 10.54 20.29
CA PHE A 412 11.74 10.28 19.29
C PHE A 412 11.59 11.44 18.31
N LEU A 413 11.16 12.63 18.74
CA LEU A 413 10.83 13.76 17.86
C LEU A 413 12.02 14.33 17.06
N LEU A 414 13.23 14.25 17.60
CA LEU A 414 14.42 14.82 16.94
C LEU A 414 15.25 13.80 16.16
N SER A 415 14.84 12.52 16.14
CA SER A 415 15.53 11.47 15.39
C SER A 415 15.72 11.84 13.91
N SER A 416 16.89 11.59 13.35
CA SER A 416 17.15 11.78 11.91
C SER A 416 16.50 10.71 11.03
N SER A 417 15.90 9.68 11.63
CA SER A 417 15.20 8.60 10.90
C SER A 417 13.86 9.03 10.30
N HIS A 418 13.31 10.19 10.67
CA HIS A 418 12.05 10.68 10.14
C HIS A 418 12.10 12.18 9.85
N SER A 419 11.22 12.61 8.94
CA SER A 419 11.10 13.99 8.47
C SER A 419 12.44 14.70 8.23
N PRO A 420 13.39 14.10 7.45
CA PRO A 420 14.73 14.66 7.25
C PRO A 420 14.73 16.04 6.60
N HIS A 421 13.62 16.42 5.97
CA HIS A 421 13.43 17.71 5.31
C HIS A 421 12.97 18.84 6.25
N ARG A 422 12.71 18.56 7.53
CA ARG A 422 12.26 19.56 8.51
C ARG A 422 13.34 19.82 9.55
N SER A 423 13.55 21.09 9.89
CA SER A 423 14.50 21.44 10.94
C SER A 423 14.02 20.90 12.30
N PRO A 424 14.93 20.59 13.26
CA PRO A 424 14.55 20.20 14.62
C PRO A 424 13.55 21.18 15.28
N LYS A 425 13.75 22.49 15.05
CA LYS A 425 12.88 23.56 15.56
C LYS A 425 11.48 23.51 14.96
N GLU A 426 11.35 23.28 13.65
CA GLU A 426 10.06 23.11 12.98
C GLU A 426 9.32 21.87 13.47
N ARG A 427 10.03 20.74 13.66
CA ARG A 427 9.44 19.51 14.19
C ARG A 427 8.86 19.72 15.59
N LEU A 428 9.61 20.41 16.47
CA LEU A 428 9.13 20.77 17.80
C LEU A 428 7.94 21.74 17.77
N LYS A 429 7.95 22.77 16.91
CA LYS A 429 6.80 23.68 16.76
C LYS A 429 5.54 22.95 16.29
N SER A 430 5.68 22.08 15.29
CA SER A 430 4.59 21.25 14.77
C SER A 430 4.03 20.33 15.86
N ALA A 431 4.90 19.66 16.62
CA ALA A 431 4.49 18.80 17.72
C ALA A 431 3.81 19.62 18.83
N LEU A 432 4.36 20.77 19.21
CA LEU A 432 3.77 21.64 20.23
C LEU A 432 2.37 22.10 19.86
N SER A 433 2.12 22.42 18.58
CA SER A 433 0.79 22.79 18.10
C SER A 433 -0.23 21.66 18.24
N LEU A 434 0.20 20.40 18.08
CA LEU A 434 -0.68 19.22 18.20
C LEU A 434 -0.96 18.87 19.68
N TRP A 435 0.02 19.07 20.55
CA TRP A 435 -0.02 18.66 21.95
C TRP A 435 -0.39 19.80 22.92
N ARG A 436 -0.96 20.92 22.45
CA ARG A 436 -1.44 21.97 23.37
C ARG A 436 -2.61 21.41 24.20
N PRO A 437 -2.58 21.49 25.54
CA PRO A 437 -3.62 20.90 26.39
C PRO A 437 -5.03 21.36 26.00
N GLU A 438 -5.23 22.66 25.83
CA GLU A 438 -6.52 23.26 25.46
C GLU A 438 -7.07 22.69 24.13
N GLN A 439 -6.29 22.74 23.05
CA GLN A 439 -6.71 22.25 21.75
C GLN A 439 -6.89 20.73 21.72
N TRP A 440 -6.10 20.01 22.53
CA TRP A 440 -6.20 18.57 22.61
C TRP A 440 -7.47 18.16 23.36
N GLU A 441 -7.77 18.83 24.46
CA GLU A 441 -8.96 18.57 25.26
C GLU A 441 -10.23 18.85 24.46
N ASP A 442 -10.33 20.00 23.80
CA ASP A 442 -11.50 20.39 23.01
C ASP A 442 -11.86 19.35 21.93
N LYS A 443 -10.84 18.72 21.32
CA LYS A 443 -11.01 17.81 20.19
C LYS A 443 -11.21 16.36 20.60
N TRP A 444 -10.47 15.88 21.58
CA TRP A 444 -10.34 14.43 21.80
C TRP A 444 -10.77 13.95 23.19
N ILE A 445 -10.88 14.83 24.21
CA ILE A 445 -11.17 14.37 25.59
C ILE A 445 -12.53 13.68 25.72
N ASN A 446 -13.51 14.07 24.90
CA ASN A 446 -14.84 13.49 24.92
C ASN A 446 -14.85 12.05 24.41
N ASN A 447 -13.88 11.69 23.57
CA ASN A 447 -13.68 10.33 23.07
C ASN A 447 -12.88 9.46 24.04
N VAL A 448 -12.23 10.05 25.05
CA VAL A 448 -11.47 9.32 26.08
C VAL A 448 -12.41 8.69 27.10
N GLU A 449 -12.12 7.44 27.45
CA GLU A 449 -12.80 6.70 28.50
C GLU A 449 -12.86 7.54 29.78
N PRO A 450 -14.04 7.74 30.39
CA PRO A 450 -14.19 8.65 31.53
C PRO A 450 -13.23 8.35 32.70
N SER A 451 -12.95 7.06 32.94
CA SER A 451 -12.03 6.57 33.97
C SER A 451 -10.56 6.98 33.74
N GLU A 452 -10.18 7.26 32.49
CA GLU A 452 -8.80 7.56 32.10
C GLU A 452 -8.55 9.02 31.71
N ARG A 453 -9.60 9.86 31.67
CA ARG A 453 -9.50 11.28 31.26
C ARG A 453 -8.43 12.04 32.01
N ASP A 454 -8.38 11.91 33.34
CA ASP A 454 -7.40 12.64 34.15
C ASP A 454 -5.97 12.15 33.93
N LYS A 455 -5.80 10.83 33.73
CA LYS A 455 -4.50 10.23 33.38
C LYS A 455 -4.01 10.74 32.03
N VAL A 456 -4.90 10.85 31.04
CA VAL A 456 -4.58 11.37 29.71
C VAL A 456 -4.28 12.87 29.74
N ARG A 457 -5.09 13.68 30.41
CA ARG A 457 -4.83 15.14 30.60
C ARG A 457 -3.45 15.38 31.21
N TYR A 458 -3.11 14.60 32.24
CA TYR A 458 -1.81 14.69 32.89
C TYR A 458 -0.67 14.31 31.92
N GLY A 459 -0.83 13.23 31.14
CA GLY A 459 0.13 12.85 30.11
C GLY A 459 0.31 13.90 29.01
N VAL A 460 -0.78 14.50 28.52
CA VAL A 460 -0.75 15.59 27.52
C VAL A 460 0.01 16.80 28.08
N SER A 461 -0.25 17.16 29.34
CA SER A 461 0.43 18.27 30.02
C SER A 461 1.94 18.05 30.13
N ILE A 462 2.38 16.84 30.49
CA ILE A 462 3.80 16.48 30.53
C ILE A 462 4.42 16.61 29.14
N VAL A 463 3.78 16.06 28.10
CA VAL A 463 4.31 16.11 26.73
C VAL A 463 4.44 17.55 26.26
N ALA A 464 3.42 18.38 26.46
CA ALA A 464 3.44 19.79 26.11
C ALA A 464 4.58 20.54 26.81
N GLN A 465 4.77 20.29 28.11
CA GLN A 465 5.87 20.87 28.90
C GLN A 465 7.23 20.44 28.34
N CYS A 466 7.46 19.13 28.14
CA CYS A 466 8.72 18.62 27.59
C CYS A 466 9.03 19.23 26.22
N ILE A 467 8.04 19.30 25.31
CA ILE A 467 8.24 19.90 23.99
C ILE A 467 8.58 21.39 24.12
N GLY A 468 7.93 22.11 25.03
CA GLY A 468 8.22 23.53 25.29
C GLY A 468 9.64 23.77 25.81
N GLU A 469 10.13 22.92 26.71
CA GLU A 469 11.52 22.96 27.20
C GLU A 469 12.53 22.66 26.09
N LEU A 470 12.26 21.63 25.27
CA LEU A 470 13.10 21.28 24.11
C LEU A 470 13.15 22.41 23.09
N LEU A 471 12.05 23.12 22.86
CA LEU A 471 12.01 24.26 21.95
C LEU A 471 12.84 25.44 22.46
N LYS A 472 12.82 25.69 23.79
CA LYS A 472 13.70 26.68 24.44
C LYS A 472 15.18 26.27 24.40
N GLU A 473 15.49 24.98 24.48
CA GLU A 473 16.86 24.47 24.32
C GLU A 473 17.34 24.65 22.87
N ALA A 474 16.51 24.27 21.89
CA ALA A 474 16.83 24.41 20.47
C ALA A 474 17.06 25.87 20.06
N SER A 475 16.27 26.80 20.62
CA SER A 475 16.40 28.24 20.32
C SER A 475 17.62 28.91 20.98
N ARG A 476 18.29 28.25 21.94
CA ARG A 476 19.53 28.73 22.56
C ARG A 476 20.79 28.28 21.82
N LYS A 477 20.67 27.28 20.95
CA LYS A 477 21.78 26.69 20.18
C LYS A 477 21.94 27.30 18.79
N GLU A 478 20.91 28.01 18.32
CA GLU A 478 20.95 28.93 17.18
C GLU A 478 21.42 30.30 17.65
#